data_AF-A0A1Q7KX08-F1
#
_entry.id   AF-A0A1Q7KX08-F1
#
_cell.length_a   1.000
_cell.length_b   1.000
_cell.length_c   1.000
_cell.angle_alpha   90.00
_cell.angle_beta   90.00
_cell.angle_gamma   90.00
#
_symmetry.space_group_name_H-M   'P 1'
#
loop_
_entity.id
_entity.type
_entity.pdbx_description
1 polymer ?
#
loop_
_entity_poly.entity_id
_entity_poly.type
_entity_poly.pdbx_seq_one_letter_code
_entity_poly.pdbx_strand_id
1 'polypeptide(L)'
;MRIARFICLSFLAVGLLAIPVPSQAQVAVGISVRIGPPVLPVYVQPICPGPGFIWVPGYWAYGPDGYFWVPGTWAFPPEAGLLWTPGYWDWDDGFYIWNEGYWGPVVGFYGGINYGFGYPGVGFYGGYWRGGTYFYNRSVTNVDVTVVRNTYNTTVVNNNTTINRVSFNGGPGGTTARPTAVELAAARQPHTAMTSVQIEHQQTARGDRALLASVNHGRPDVAASPRPGEFHGHGPLIKERPDNPNRGPKNRDEMNRPRTNAPDISSRPMNREDRPGRQPENNRRTFEDRPPSLRPSNAPVNPKLDQKQQREQDKLRQQQEAEHQKMQRQHDQEQRQLQQRNANQQRQEQLQRRHEQQTQQMERKHDQQSQKLQEHQQREQQKQEKKPPQDRKPSGLH
;
A
#
# COMPACT_ATOMS: atom_id res chain seq x y z
N MET A 1 26.07 -33.83 -52.43
CA MET A 1 25.53 -34.47 -51.19
C MET A 1 25.81 -33.72 -49.87
N ARG A 2 26.76 -32.78 -49.80
CA ARG A 2 27.08 -32.09 -48.53
C ARG A 2 26.26 -30.82 -48.25
N ILE A 3 25.74 -30.15 -49.29
CA ILE A 3 24.99 -28.89 -49.14
C ILE A 3 23.54 -29.12 -48.66
N ALA A 4 22.90 -30.21 -49.08
CA ALA A 4 21.55 -30.57 -48.63
C ALA A 4 21.46 -30.92 -47.12
N ARG A 5 22.56 -31.38 -46.52
CA ARG A 5 22.62 -31.72 -45.09
C ARG A 5 22.71 -30.48 -44.18
N PHE A 6 23.30 -29.38 -44.66
CA PHE A 6 23.39 -28.13 -43.88
C PHE A 6 22.09 -27.34 -43.89
N ILE A 7 21.29 -27.41 -44.96
CA ILE A 7 19.99 -26.74 -45.03
C ILE A 7 18.98 -27.41 -44.07
N CYS A 8 18.95 -28.76 -44.01
CA CYS A 8 18.07 -29.46 -43.05
C CYS A 8 18.45 -29.24 -41.58
N LEU A 9 19.74 -29.06 -41.26
CA LEU A 9 20.18 -28.75 -39.88
C LEU A 9 19.91 -27.28 -39.48
N SER A 10 19.81 -26.38 -40.45
CA SER A 10 19.46 -24.96 -40.20
C SER A 10 17.98 -24.78 -39.85
N PHE A 11 17.09 -25.62 -40.40
CA PHE A 11 15.67 -25.61 -40.04
C PHE A 11 15.38 -26.31 -38.69
N LEU A 12 16.26 -27.19 -38.21
CA LEU A 12 16.11 -27.81 -36.89
C LEU A 12 16.53 -26.88 -35.73
N ALA A 13 17.45 -25.94 -35.98
CA ALA A 13 17.93 -25.01 -34.95
C ALA A 13 16.99 -23.80 -34.73
N VAL A 14 16.13 -23.47 -35.69
CA VAL A 14 15.14 -22.38 -35.54
C VAL A 14 13.84 -22.88 -34.88
N GLY A 15 13.58 -24.19 -34.89
CA GLY A 15 12.41 -24.79 -34.23
C GLY A 15 12.48 -24.85 -32.69
N LEU A 16 13.66 -24.69 -32.09
CA LEU A 16 13.85 -24.81 -30.63
C LEU A 16 13.76 -23.49 -29.85
N LEU A 17 13.56 -22.35 -30.51
CA LEU A 17 13.36 -21.04 -29.87
C LEU A 17 11.90 -20.57 -29.84
N ALA A 18 10.97 -21.40 -30.33
CA ALA A 18 9.53 -21.13 -30.28
C ALA A 18 8.85 -21.99 -29.19
N ILE A 19 9.41 -22.05 -27.99
CA ILE A 19 8.63 -22.49 -26.84
C ILE A 19 7.79 -21.28 -26.44
N PRO A 20 6.45 -21.28 -26.63
CA PRO A 20 5.63 -20.28 -25.99
C PRO A 20 5.90 -20.42 -24.50
N VAL A 21 6.55 -19.41 -23.91
CA VAL A 21 6.58 -19.27 -22.46
C VAL A 21 5.11 -19.29 -22.08
N PRO A 22 4.64 -20.24 -21.25
CA PRO A 22 3.29 -20.17 -20.75
C PRO A 22 3.18 -18.80 -20.09
N SER A 23 2.39 -17.91 -20.69
CA SER A 23 1.89 -16.76 -19.97
C SER A 23 1.22 -17.38 -18.76
N GLN A 24 1.83 -17.24 -17.59
CA GLN A 24 1.10 -17.38 -16.35
C GLN A 24 0.03 -16.29 -16.43
N ALA A 25 -1.10 -16.62 -17.05
CA ALA A 25 -2.35 -16.01 -16.64
C ALA A 25 -2.32 -16.20 -15.13
N GLN A 26 -2.17 -15.10 -14.39
CA GLN A 26 -2.52 -15.08 -13.00
C GLN A 26 -3.98 -15.56 -13.01
N VAL A 27 -4.19 -16.85 -12.76
CA VAL A 27 -5.49 -17.36 -12.38
C VAL A 27 -5.67 -16.77 -11.00
N ALA A 28 -6.07 -15.50 -10.97
CA ALA A 28 -6.72 -14.92 -9.83
C ALA A 28 -7.92 -15.84 -9.64
N VAL A 29 -7.85 -16.72 -8.65
CA VAL A 29 -9.02 -17.40 -8.13
C VAL A 29 -9.83 -16.30 -7.45
N GLY A 30 -10.46 -15.45 -8.28
CA GLY A 30 -11.21 -14.30 -7.85
C GLY A 30 -12.39 -14.82 -7.07
N ILE A 31 -12.45 -14.47 -5.79
CA ILE A 31 -13.65 -14.72 -5.01
C ILE A 31 -14.75 -13.89 -5.66
N SER A 32 -15.77 -14.56 -6.23
CA SER A 32 -16.96 -13.93 -6.78
C SER A 32 -18.16 -14.21 -5.88
N VAL A 33 -18.86 -13.17 -5.46
CA VAL A 33 -19.97 -13.24 -4.51
C VAL A 33 -21.16 -12.45 -5.04
N ARG A 34 -22.40 -12.89 -4.77
CA ARG A 34 -23.62 -12.18 -5.23
C ARG A 34 -24.11 -11.09 -4.29
N ILE A 35 -23.61 -11.06 -3.05
CA ILE A 35 -23.97 -10.09 -2.03
C ILE A 35 -22.82 -9.11 -1.91
N GLY A 36 -23.10 -7.81 -1.90
CA GLY A 36 -22.07 -6.78 -1.82
C GLY A 36 -21.42 -6.67 -0.44
N PRO A 37 -20.16 -6.22 -0.36
CA PRO A 37 -19.50 -5.97 0.92
C PRO A 37 -20.24 -4.88 1.70
N PRO A 38 -20.24 -4.94 3.04
CA PRO A 38 -20.74 -3.83 3.85
C PRO A 38 -19.94 -2.55 3.58
N VAL A 39 -20.51 -1.40 3.94
CA VAL A 39 -19.79 -0.12 3.90
C VAL A 39 -18.53 -0.17 4.77
N LEU A 40 -17.49 0.61 4.42
CA LEU A 40 -16.28 0.71 5.22
C LEU A 40 -16.60 1.20 6.65
N PRO A 41 -16.08 0.55 7.70
CA PRO A 41 -16.07 1.07 9.06
C PRO A 41 -15.36 2.43 9.14
N VAL A 42 -15.81 3.28 10.07
CA VAL A 42 -15.08 4.52 10.42
C VAL A 42 -14.24 4.21 11.63
N TYR A 43 -12.95 4.47 11.53
CA TYR A 43 -11.99 4.21 12.59
C TYR A 43 -10.87 5.25 12.55
N VAL A 44 -10.07 5.29 13.62
CA VAL A 44 -8.86 6.11 13.68
C VAL A 44 -7.65 5.23 13.43
N GLN A 45 -6.66 5.77 12.72
CA GLN A 45 -5.40 5.08 12.53
C GLN A 45 -4.64 5.05 13.87
N PRO A 46 -4.20 3.88 14.36
CA PRO A 46 -3.35 3.78 15.53
C PRO A 46 -2.01 4.49 15.28
N ILE A 47 -1.32 4.86 16.37
CA ILE A 47 -0.01 5.50 16.24
C ILE A 47 0.97 4.56 15.52
N CYS A 48 1.74 5.10 14.58
CA CYS A 48 2.74 4.35 13.85
C CYS A 48 3.78 3.75 14.83
N PRO A 49 4.04 2.43 14.81
CA PRO A 49 4.97 1.78 15.73
C PRO A 49 6.43 2.23 15.59
N GLY A 50 6.81 2.73 14.41
CA GLY A 50 8.17 3.20 14.15
C GLY A 50 8.44 3.54 12.68
N PRO A 51 9.67 3.99 12.35
CA PRO A 51 10.05 4.30 10.98
C PRO A 51 10.04 3.04 10.08
N GLY A 52 9.69 3.22 8.81
CA GLY A 52 9.65 2.15 7.81
C GLY A 52 8.32 1.38 7.72
N PHE A 53 7.43 1.53 8.71
CA PHE A 53 6.07 1.01 8.61
C PHE A 53 5.24 1.82 7.62
N ILE A 54 4.43 1.14 6.82
CA ILE A 54 3.47 1.71 5.88
C ILE A 54 2.06 1.29 6.32
N TRP A 55 1.12 2.23 6.23
CA TRP A 55 -0.27 1.95 6.55
C TRP A 55 -0.91 1.05 5.49
N VAL A 56 -1.46 -0.07 5.93
CA VAL A 56 -2.29 -1.01 5.16
C VAL A 56 -3.73 -0.82 5.66
N PRO A 57 -4.63 -0.23 4.86
CA PRO A 57 -5.98 0.03 5.31
C PRO A 57 -6.78 -1.27 5.47
N GLY A 58 -7.76 -1.24 6.37
CA GLY A 58 -8.66 -2.37 6.56
C GLY A 58 -9.63 -2.55 5.40
N TYR A 59 -10.12 -3.78 5.22
CA TYR A 59 -11.01 -4.15 4.13
C TYR A 59 -11.95 -5.30 4.55
N TRP A 60 -13.07 -5.41 3.85
CA TRP A 60 -13.93 -6.58 3.96
C TRP A 60 -13.32 -7.72 3.13
N ALA A 61 -12.90 -8.80 3.76
CA ALA A 61 -12.58 -10.04 3.09
C ALA A 61 -13.82 -10.95 3.07
N TYR A 62 -13.83 -11.98 2.22
CA TYR A 62 -14.92 -12.94 2.15
C TYR A 62 -14.41 -14.36 2.40
N GLY A 63 -15.11 -15.08 3.28
CA GLY A 63 -14.79 -16.46 3.65
C GLY A 63 -16.03 -17.35 3.66
N PRO A 64 -15.90 -18.60 4.14
CA PRO A 64 -17.02 -19.55 4.18
C PRO A 64 -18.24 -19.03 4.94
N ASP A 65 -18.02 -18.22 5.98
CA ASP A 65 -19.06 -17.65 6.84
C ASP A 65 -19.55 -16.25 6.39
N GLY A 66 -19.14 -15.83 5.18
CA GLY A 66 -19.48 -14.54 4.59
C GLY A 66 -18.39 -13.49 4.74
N TYR A 67 -18.78 -12.20 4.71
CA TYR A 67 -17.85 -11.09 4.89
C TYR A 67 -17.32 -11.02 6.31
N PHE A 68 -16.01 -10.82 6.45
CA PHE A 68 -15.34 -10.50 7.71
C PHE A 68 -14.41 -9.31 7.53
N TRP A 69 -14.29 -8.49 8.56
CA TRP A 69 -13.43 -7.32 8.53
C TRP A 69 -11.99 -7.73 8.81
N VAL A 70 -11.06 -7.34 7.93
CA VAL A 70 -9.62 -7.37 8.22
C VAL A 70 -9.24 -5.98 8.71
N PRO A 71 -8.83 -5.81 9.98
CA PRO A 71 -8.48 -4.51 10.52
C PRO A 71 -7.35 -3.83 9.76
N GLY A 72 -7.40 -2.51 9.65
CA GLY A 72 -6.26 -1.75 9.12
C GLY A 72 -5.05 -1.87 10.06
N THR A 73 -3.85 -1.94 9.51
CA THR A 73 -2.65 -2.19 10.32
C THR A 73 -1.41 -1.50 9.76
N TRP A 74 -0.41 -1.30 10.61
CA TRP A 74 0.92 -0.87 10.16
C TRP A 74 1.75 -2.11 9.79
N ALA A 75 2.23 -2.17 8.56
CA ALA A 75 3.06 -3.29 8.08
C ALA A 75 4.40 -2.78 7.52
N PHE A 76 5.43 -3.61 7.64
CA PHE A 76 6.65 -3.40 6.88
C PHE A 76 6.45 -3.80 5.42
N PRO A 77 6.95 -3.01 4.45
CA PRO A 77 7.05 -3.47 3.08
C PRO A 77 8.04 -4.63 2.99
N PRO A 78 7.87 -5.55 2.02
CA PRO A 78 8.83 -6.64 1.81
C PRO A 78 10.21 -6.13 1.39
N GLU A 79 10.27 -4.97 0.70
CA GLU A 79 11.50 -4.30 0.31
C GLU A 79 11.35 -2.78 0.40
N ALA A 80 12.47 -2.09 0.66
CA ALA A 80 12.49 -0.63 0.64
C ALA A 80 12.19 -0.09 -0.77
N GLY A 81 11.41 0.98 -0.86
CA GLY A 81 10.95 1.52 -2.15
C GLY A 81 9.56 1.04 -2.56
N LEU A 82 9.00 0.03 -1.90
CA LEU A 82 7.66 -0.45 -2.19
C LEU A 82 6.59 0.28 -1.36
N LEU A 83 5.42 0.45 -1.97
CA LEU A 83 4.20 1.02 -1.43
C LEU A 83 3.08 -0.01 -1.56
N TRP A 84 2.09 0.09 -0.69
CA TRP A 84 0.95 -0.82 -0.69
C TRP A 84 -0.17 -0.30 -1.59
N THR A 85 -0.62 -1.12 -2.54
CA THR A 85 -1.87 -0.90 -3.27
C THR A 85 -2.97 -1.71 -2.58
N PRO A 86 -4.01 -1.07 -2.01
CA PRO A 86 -5.11 -1.78 -1.38
C PRO A 86 -5.85 -2.69 -2.36
N GLY A 87 -6.23 -3.89 -1.88
CA GLY A 87 -7.19 -4.72 -2.60
C GLY A 87 -8.58 -4.10 -2.54
N TYR A 88 -9.42 -4.40 -3.53
CA TYR A 88 -10.76 -3.84 -3.63
C TYR A 88 -11.76 -4.83 -4.24
N TRP A 89 -13.03 -4.68 -3.88
CA TRP A 89 -14.13 -5.35 -4.55
C TRP A 89 -14.51 -4.59 -5.81
N ASP A 90 -14.64 -5.29 -6.93
CA ASP A 90 -15.20 -4.77 -8.18
C ASP A 90 -16.54 -5.44 -8.44
N TRP A 91 -17.51 -4.66 -8.90
CA TRP A 91 -18.80 -5.20 -9.34
C TRP A 91 -18.72 -5.44 -10.85
N ASP A 92 -18.94 -6.69 -11.25
CA ASP A 92 -19.01 -7.11 -12.65
C ASP A 92 -20.15 -8.12 -12.83
N ASP A 93 -21.05 -7.83 -13.76
CA ASP A 93 -22.19 -8.68 -14.14
C ASP A 93 -22.98 -9.32 -12.97
N GLY A 94 -23.27 -8.54 -11.92
CA GLY A 94 -24.02 -9.02 -10.75
C GLY A 94 -23.20 -9.82 -9.73
N PHE A 95 -21.89 -9.87 -9.90
CA PHE A 95 -20.93 -10.44 -8.96
C PHE A 95 -19.99 -9.36 -8.41
N TYR A 96 -19.59 -9.54 -7.16
CA TYR A 96 -18.51 -8.80 -6.52
C TYR A 96 -17.25 -9.66 -6.59
N ILE A 97 -16.24 -9.17 -7.29
CA ILE A 97 -14.96 -9.84 -7.54
C ILE A 97 -13.88 -9.17 -6.70
N TRP A 98 -13.14 -9.95 -5.92
CA TRP A 98 -12.00 -9.44 -5.16
C TRP A 98 -10.78 -9.27 -6.05
N ASN A 99 -10.25 -8.04 -6.10
CA ASN A 99 -8.94 -7.72 -6.65
C ASN A 99 -7.94 -7.65 -5.51
N GLU A 100 -6.94 -8.54 -5.52
CA GLU A 100 -5.95 -8.62 -4.46
C GLU A 100 -5.03 -7.40 -4.43
N GLY A 101 -4.68 -6.96 -3.22
CA GLY A 101 -3.69 -5.90 -3.02
C GLY A 101 -2.26 -6.40 -3.20
N TYR A 102 -1.33 -5.49 -3.46
CA TYR A 102 0.07 -5.81 -3.71
C TYR A 102 1.02 -4.69 -3.30
N TRP A 103 2.27 -5.05 -3.04
CA TRP A 103 3.40 -4.14 -2.90
C TRP A 103 4.02 -3.84 -4.25
N GLY A 104 4.18 -2.57 -4.59
CA GLY A 104 4.80 -2.13 -5.84
C GLY A 104 5.53 -0.80 -5.67
N PRO A 105 6.38 -0.40 -6.62
CA PRO A 105 7.11 0.87 -6.54
C PRO A 105 6.19 2.10 -6.67
N VAL A 106 4.97 1.90 -7.17
CA VAL A 106 3.93 2.91 -7.34
C VAL A 106 2.60 2.29 -6.91
N VAL A 107 1.74 3.09 -6.25
CA VAL A 107 0.39 2.65 -5.89
C VAL A 107 -0.48 2.64 -7.16
N GLY A 108 -1.07 1.48 -7.46
CA GLY A 108 -1.97 1.31 -8.59
C GLY A 108 -3.42 1.63 -8.26
N PHE A 109 -4.33 1.18 -9.12
CA PHE A 109 -5.76 1.40 -8.93
C PHE A 109 -6.29 0.49 -7.82
N TYR A 110 -7.03 1.07 -6.88
CA TYR A 110 -7.67 0.36 -5.77
C TYR A 110 -9.18 0.64 -5.74
N GLY A 111 -9.81 0.69 -6.92
CA GLY A 111 -11.26 0.78 -7.03
C GLY A 111 -11.85 2.17 -6.79
N GLY A 112 -11.05 3.25 -6.74
CA GLY A 112 -11.60 4.57 -6.43
C GLY A 112 -12.03 4.77 -4.98
N ILE A 113 -11.78 3.79 -4.12
CA ILE A 113 -12.34 3.71 -2.77
C ILE A 113 -11.50 4.57 -1.82
N ASN A 114 -12.15 5.46 -1.07
CA ASN A 114 -11.48 6.22 -0.03
C ASN A 114 -11.29 5.35 1.22
N TYR A 115 -10.13 4.69 1.31
CA TYR A 115 -9.71 3.93 2.48
C TYR A 115 -9.16 4.80 3.62
N GLY A 116 -8.98 6.10 3.37
CA GLY A 116 -8.42 7.06 4.32
C GLY A 116 -6.91 6.96 4.46
N PHE A 117 -6.34 7.78 5.35
CA PHE A 117 -4.94 7.71 5.79
C PHE A 117 -3.88 7.72 4.68
N GLY A 118 -4.13 8.46 3.61
CA GLY A 118 -3.26 8.54 2.43
C GLY A 118 -3.80 7.84 1.20
N TYR A 119 -4.93 7.12 1.31
CA TYR A 119 -5.63 6.47 0.20
C TYR A 119 -6.99 7.15 -0.05
N PRO A 120 -7.01 8.33 -0.69
CA PRO A 120 -8.24 9.10 -0.83
C PRO A 120 -9.18 8.57 -1.93
N GLY A 121 -8.79 7.53 -2.68
CA GLY A 121 -9.52 6.99 -3.84
C GLY A 121 -8.73 7.10 -5.15
N VAL A 122 -7.65 7.87 -5.18
CA VAL A 122 -6.75 8.01 -6.33
C VAL A 122 -5.33 8.22 -5.81
N GLY A 123 -4.36 7.56 -6.43
CA GLY A 123 -2.95 7.68 -6.03
C GLY A 123 -2.68 7.41 -4.55
N PHE A 124 -1.59 7.95 -4.01
CA PHE A 124 -1.19 7.76 -2.63
C PHE A 124 -0.52 9.01 -2.04
N TYR A 125 -0.92 9.37 -0.83
CA TYR A 125 -0.49 10.59 -0.15
C TYR A 125 -0.02 10.36 1.30
N GLY A 126 0.12 9.10 1.71
CA GLY A 126 0.58 8.76 3.06
C GLY A 126 2.08 9.02 3.27
N GLY A 127 2.86 9.07 2.19
CA GLY A 127 4.30 9.24 2.24
C GLY A 127 4.99 8.92 0.92
N TYR A 128 6.31 8.96 0.92
CA TYR A 128 7.13 8.61 -0.25
C TYR A 128 8.53 8.12 0.15
N TRP A 129 9.18 7.37 -0.72
CA TRP A 129 10.56 6.93 -0.54
C TRP A 129 11.56 7.95 -1.10
N ARG A 130 12.63 8.25 -0.36
CA ARG A 130 13.78 9.02 -0.84
C ARG A 130 15.06 8.47 -0.24
N GLY A 131 16.00 8.05 -1.10
CA GLY A 131 17.30 7.51 -0.66
C GLY A 131 17.17 6.33 0.31
N GLY A 132 16.20 5.43 0.08
CA GLY A 132 15.94 4.28 0.96
C GLY A 132 15.27 4.62 2.30
N THR A 133 14.91 5.89 2.54
CA THR A 133 14.16 6.31 3.73
C THR A 133 12.73 6.68 3.33
N TYR A 134 11.74 6.17 4.06
CA TYR A 134 10.33 6.51 3.84
C TYR A 134 9.93 7.77 4.60
N PHE A 135 9.40 8.79 3.93
CA PHE A 135 8.96 10.05 4.52
C PHE A 135 7.44 10.05 4.71
N TYR A 136 6.96 10.45 5.88
CA TYR A 136 5.53 10.39 6.26
C TYR A 136 4.83 11.74 6.12
N ASN A 137 3.64 11.75 5.52
CA ASN A 137 2.78 12.93 5.46
C ASN A 137 1.88 13.03 6.71
N ARG A 138 2.22 13.91 7.65
CA ARG A 138 1.47 14.02 8.92
C ARG A 138 0.05 14.56 8.75
N SER A 139 -0.30 15.10 7.58
CA SER A 139 -1.67 15.56 7.32
C SER A 139 -2.66 14.40 7.20
N VAL A 140 -2.17 13.18 6.94
CA VAL A 140 -3.01 11.99 6.75
C VAL A 140 -2.52 10.76 7.52
N THR A 141 -1.29 10.77 8.04
CA THR A 141 -0.76 9.66 8.86
C THR A 141 -0.55 10.04 10.32
N ASN A 142 -0.95 9.15 11.23
CA ASN A 142 -0.77 9.25 12.67
C ASN A 142 0.62 8.73 13.07
N VAL A 143 1.59 9.63 13.14
CA VAL A 143 2.99 9.32 13.47
C VAL A 143 3.45 10.12 14.69
N ASP A 144 4.20 9.48 15.58
CA ASP A 144 4.91 10.15 16.65
C ASP A 144 6.19 10.80 16.10
N VAL A 145 6.24 12.14 16.09
CA VAL A 145 7.41 12.88 15.58
C VAL A 145 8.64 12.82 16.49
N THR A 146 8.49 12.31 17.72
CA THR A 146 9.62 12.06 18.61
C THR A 146 10.38 10.79 18.19
N VAL A 147 9.67 9.82 17.61
CA VAL A 147 10.19 8.53 17.14
C VAL A 147 10.50 8.57 15.63
N VAL A 148 9.60 9.12 14.83
CA VAL A 148 9.68 9.21 13.37
C VAL A 148 10.08 10.63 12.98
N ARG A 149 11.34 10.82 12.56
CA ARG A 149 11.90 12.17 12.25
C ARG A 149 11.75 12.56 10.78
N ASN A 150 11.59 11.57 9.91
CA ASN A 150 11.35 11.63 8.48
C ASN A 150 9.88 11.98 8.17
N THR A 151 9.46 13.20 8.50
CA THR A 151 8.08 13.65 8.30
C THR A 151 7.99 14.94 7.48
N TYR A 152 6.85 15.17 6.85
CA TYR A 152 6.48 16.40 6.15
C TYR A 152 4.97 16.63 6.25
N ASN A 153 4.50 17.82 5.87
CA ASN A 153 3.08 18.16 5.84
C ASN A 153 2.68 18.63 4.45
N THR A 154 1.83 17.86 3.78
CA THR A 154 1.15 18.29 2.55
C THR A 154 -0.35 18.06 2.70
N THR A 155 -1.14 19.12 2.52
CA THR A 155 -2.60 19.03 2.55
C THR A 155 -3.09 18.16 1.40
N VAL A 156 -3.92 17.17 1.72
CA VAL A 156 -4.54 16.30 0.73
C VAL A 156 -5.97 16.79 0.52
N VAL A 157 -6.18 17.54 -0.57
CA VAL A 157 -7.51 18.00 -0.96
C VAL A 157 -8.04 17.02 -2.00
N ASN A 158 -9.01 16.20 -1.63
CA ASN A 158 -9.74 15.39 -2.58
C ASN A 158 -11.12 16.01 -2.85
N ASN A 159 -11.22 16.80 -3.93
CA ASN A 159 -12.48 17.42 -4.37
C ASN A 159 -13.43 16.43 -5.06
N ASN A 160 -12.97 15.20 -5.35
CA ASN A 160 -13.65 14.27 -6.25
C ASN A 160 -14.21 13.04 -5.53
N THR A 161 -14.35 13.09 -4.21
CA THR A 161 -14.96 12.01 -3.44
C THR A 161 -15.82 12.62 -2.35
N THR A 162 -17.14 12.59 -2.54
CA THR A 162 -18.05 12.61 -1.40
C THR A 162 -17.54 11.51 -0.47
N ILE A 163 -17.28 11.79 0.82
CA ILE A 163 -16.81 10.78 1.79
C ILE A 163 -17.96 9.78 2.01
N ASN A 164 -18.17 8.94 1.02
CA ASN A 164 -19.11 7.86 1.02
C ASN A 164 -18.31 6.65 1.47
N ARG A 165 -18.81 5.96 2.50
CA ARG A 165 -18.18 4.76 3.08
C ARG A 165 -18.28 3.54 2.15
N VAL A 166 -18.26 3.77 0.84
CA VAL A 166 -18.36 2.73 -0.19
C VAL A 166 -17.12 1.85 -0.10
N SER A 167 -17.31 0.54 -0.31
CA SER A 167 -16.27 -0.50 -0.17
C SER A 167 -16.04 -1.30 -1.46
N PHE A 168 -16.64 -0.87 -2.57
CA PHE A 168 -16.50 -1.53 -3.88
C PHE A 168 -16.57 -0.52 -5.05
N ASN A 169 -15.99 -0.91 -6.18
CA ASN A 169 -16.05 -0.20 -7.46
C ASN A 169 -17.14 -0.79 -8.35
N GLY A 170 -17.76 0.02 -9.20
CA GLY A 170 -18.77 -0.42 -10.16
C GLY A 170 -20.15 -0.70 -9.55
N GLY A 171 -21.12 -0.97 -10.41
CA GLY A 171 -22.47 -1.37 -10.01
C GLY A 171 -23.28 -0.31 -9.23
N PRO A 172 -24.52 -0.67 -8.84
CA PRO A 172 -25.36 0.20 -8.01
C PRO A 172 -24.75 0.41 -6.62
N GLY A 173 -24.47 1.66 -6.26
CA GLY A 173 -23.96 2.03 -4.92
C GLY A 173 -22.43 1.93 -4.76
N GLY A 174 -21.71 1.48 -5.78
CA GLY A 174 -20.25 1.49 -5.81
C GLY A 174 -19.67 2.81 -6.29
N THR A 175 -18.35 2.93 -6.25
CA THR A 175 -17.66 4.06 -6.88
C THR A 175 -17.73 3.94 -8.39
N THR A 176 -17.73 5.06 -9.12
CA THR A 176 -17.70 5.07 -10.58
C THR A 176 -16.29 5.34 -11.14
N ALA A 177 -15.27 5.26 -10.28
CA ALA A 177 -13.90 5.55 -10.66
C ALA A 177 -13.39 4.55 -11.69
N ARG A 178 -12.51 5.02 -12.57
CA ARG A 178 -11.80 4.20 -13.55
C ARG A 178 -10.30 4.38 -13.35
N PRO A 179 -9.50 3.34 -13.58
CA PRO A 179 -8.06 3.43 -13.42
C PRO A 179 -7.47 4.41 -14.42
N THR A 180 -6.54 5.25 -13.94
CA THR A 180 -5.73 6.11 -14.80
C THR A 180 -4.65 5.30 -15.54
N ALA A 181 -4.04 5.88 -16.58
CA ALA A 181 -2.95 5.22 -17.31
C ALA A 181 -1.75 4.87 -16.40
N VAL A 182 -1.45 5.72 -15.41
CA VAL A 182 -0.37 5.49 -14.45
C VAL A 182 -0.71 4.33 -13.52
N GLU A 183 -1.94 4.26 -13.03
CA GLU A 183 -2.40 3.17 -12.16
C GLU A 183 -2.47 1.83 -12.90
N LEU A 184 -2.89 1.82 -14.18
CA LEU A 184 -2.82 0.64 -15.04
C LEU A 184 -1.39 0.19 -15.28
N ALA A 185 -0.45 1.14 -15.46
CA ALA A 185 0.96 0.82 -15.62
C ALA A 185 1.54 0.22 -14.32
N ALA A 186 1.19 0.77 -13.16
CA ALA A 186 1.60 0.25 -11.85
C ALA A 186 1.13 -1.20 -11.65
N ALA A 187 -0.11 -1.53 -12.02
CA ALA A 187 -0.64 -2.90 -11.93
C ALA A 187 0.06 -3.91 -12.85
N ARG A 188 0.76 -3.44 -13.89
CA ARG A 188 1.52 -4.30 -14.83
C ARG A 188 3.02 -4.40 -14.49
N GLN A 189 3.51 -3.55 -13.58
CA GLN A 189 4.90 -3.59 -13.14
C GLN A 189 5.13 -4.80 -12.21
N PRO A 190 6.39 -5.25 -12.03
CA PRO A 190 6.71 -6.24 -11.03
C PRO A 190 6.19 -5.80 -9.66
N HIS A 191 5.41 -6.67 -9.03
CA HIS A 191 4.81 -6.43 -7.73
C HIS A 191 4.82 -7.70 -6.89
N THR A 192 4.83 -7.53 -5.57
CA THR A 192 4.83 -8.62 -4.60
C THR A 192 3.45 -8.69 -3.96
N ALA A 193 2.88 -9.89 -3.84
CA ALA A 193 1.62 -10.09 -3.12
C ALA A 193 1.74 -9.74 -1.62
N MET A 194 0.66 -9.91 -0.86
CA MET A 194 0.69 -9.82 0.60
C MET A 194 1.85 -10.63 1.20
N THR A 195 2.52 -10.05 2.19
CA THR A 195 3.55 -10.75 2.97
C THR A 195 2.92 -11.85 3.83
N SER A 196 3.74 -12.79 4.31
CA SER A 196 3.28 -13.84 5.24
C SER A 196 2.59 -13.27 6.48
N VAL A 197 3.11 -12.17 7.03
CA VAL A 197 2.53 -11.47 8.19
C VAL A 197 1.16 -10.86 7.87
N GLN A 198 0.96 -10.33 6.67
CA GLN A 198 -0.36 -9.85 6.22
C GLN A 198 -1.34 -11.00 5.99
N ILE A 199 -0.87 -12.12 5.44
CA ILE A 199 -1.69 -13.33 5.27
C ILE A 199 -2.14 -13.85 6.64
N GLU A 200 -1.21 -13.96 7.61
CA GLU A 200 -1.52 -14.36 8.98
C GLU A 200 -2.56 -13.42 9.60
N HIS A 201 -2.39 -12.10 9.48
CA HIS A 201 -3.34 -11.11 9.95
C HIS A 201 -4.77 -11.32 9.40
N GLN A 202 -4.89 -11.59 8.09
CA GLN A 202 -6.17 -11.90 7.48
C GLN A 202 -6.74 -13.23 8.01
N GLN A 203 -5.93 -14.27 8.20
CA GLN A 203 -6.40 -15.56 8.74
C GLN A 203 -6.83 -15.44 10.20
N THR A 204 -6.10 -14.68 11.03
CA THR A 204 -6.54 -14.36 12.39
C THR A 204 -7.88 -13.64 12.36
N ALA A 205 -8.06 -12.69 11.43
CA ALA A 205 -9.31 -11.93 11.35
C ALA A 205 -10.48 -12.82 10.91
N ARG A 206 -10.21 -13.76 9.99
CA ARG A 206 -11.17 -14.77 9.54
C ARG A 206 -11.63 -15.69 10.66
N GLY A 207 -10.73 -16.06 11.56
CA GLY A 207 -11.02 -16.94 12.70
C GLY A 207 -11.79 -16.24 13.84
N ASP A 208 -11.87 -14.91 13.83
CA ASP A 208 -12.54 -14.13 14.85
C ASP A 208 -14.00 -13.84 14.48
N ARG A 209 -14.93 -14.48 15.20
CA ARG A 209 -16.36 -14.31 14.95
C ARG A 209 -16.84 -12.88 15.20
N ALA A 210 -16.17 -12.08 16.04
CA ALA A 210 -16.54 -10.69 16.26
C ALA A 210 -16.28 -9.81 15.03
N LEU A 211 -15.40 -10.25 14.12
CA LEU A 211 -15.10 -9.55 12.87
C LEU A 211 -16.02 -9.94 11.71
N LEU A 212 -16.87 -10.97 11.87
CA LEU A 212 -17.88 -11.33 10.88
C LEU A 212 -18.97 -10.25 10.76
N ALA A 213 -19.26 -9.84 9.53
CA ALA A 213 -20.29 -8.85 9.22
C ALA A 213 -21.69 -9.29 9.67
N SER A 214 -21.96 -10.60 9.68
CA SER A 214 -23.22 -11.17 10.19
C SER A 214 -23.38 -11.03 11.70
N VAL A 215 -22.27 -10.91 12.44
CA VAL A 215 -22.24 -10.76 13.90
C VAL A 215 -22.19 -9.29 14.29
N ASN A 216 -21.30 -8.51 13.67
CA ASN A 216 -21.10 -7.10 14.00
C ASN A 216 -21.94 -6.13 13.16
N HIS A 217 -22.78 -6.64 12.26
CA HIS A 217 -23.64 -5.85 11.38
C HIS A 217 -22.88 -4.81 10.54
N GLY A 218 -21.67 -5.14 10.10
CA GLY A 218 -20.79 -4.25 9.33
C GLY A 218 -20.06 -3.20 10.19
N ARG A 219 -20.02 -3.39 11.51
CA ARG A 219 -19.46 -2.46 12.49
C ARG A 219 -18.54 -3.19 13.47
N PRO A 220 -17.34 -3.60 13.03
CA PRO A 220 -16.40 -4.33 13.88
C PRO A 220 -15.91 -3.44 15.04
N ASP A 221 -15.83 -4.03 16.24
CA ASP A 221 -15.28 -3.36 17.43
C ASP A 221 -13.81 -2.97 17.24
N VAL A 222 -13.06 -3.82 16.55
CA VAL A 222 -11.65 -3.62 16.22
C VAL A 222 -11.54 -3.38 14.73
N ALA A 223 -11.57 -2.10 14.35
CA ALA A 223 -11.50 -1.71 12.95
C ALA A 223 -10.05 -1.47 12.46
N ALA A 224 -9.12 -1.24 13.39
CA ALA A 224 -7.70 -1.07 13.13
C ALA A 224 -6.85 -1.60 14.30
N SER A 225 -5.65 -2.09 14.01
CA SER A 225 -4.67 -2.54 14.99
C SER A 225 -3.30 -1.88 14.76
N PRO A 226 -2.53 -1.60 15.84
CA PRO A 226 -1.19 -1.01 15.69
C PRO A 226 -0.21 -1.97 15.00
N ARG A 227 -0.43 -3.28 15.11
CA ARG A 227 0.40 -4.33 14.51
C ARG A 227 -0.45 -5.48 13.96
N PRO A 228 0.08 -6.24 12.99
CA PRO A 228 -0.58 -7.44 12.49
C PRO A 228 -0.88 -8.43 13.62
N GLY A 229 -2.06 -9.05 13.58
CA GLY A 229 -2.55 -10.04 14.55
C GLY A 229 -3.03 -9.50 15.91
N GLU A 230 -2.79 -8.23 16.22
CA GLU A 230 -3.10 -7.65 17.54
C GLU A 230 -4.54 -7.10 17.61
N PHE A 231 -5.53 -8.00 17.67
CA PHE A 231 -6.96 -7.62 17.76
C PHE A 231 -7.49 -7.45 19.17
N HIS A 232 -6.81 -8.03 20.17
CA HIS A 232 -7.27 -8.05 21.55
C HIS A 232 -6.25 -7.32 22.43
N GLY A 233 -6.59 -6.10 22.83
CA GLY A 233 -5.74 -5.19 23.61
C GLY A 233 -6.31 -3.77 23.58
N HIS A 234 -5.79 -2.88 24.43
CA HIS A 234 -6.19 -1.46 24.49
C HIS A 234 -5.75 -0.68 23.22
N GLY A 235 -6.26 -1.04 22.04
CA GLY A 235 -6.10 -0.37 20.75
C GLY A 235 -7.33 0.47 20.38
N PRO A 236 -7.25 1.38 19.38
CA PRO A 236 -8.06 2.58 19.32
C PRO A 236 -9.57 2.29 19.22
N LEU A 237 -10.27 2.75 20.25
CA LEU A 237 -11.72 2.73 20.39
C LEU A 237 -12.39 3.35 19.15
N ILE A 238 -13.51 2.74 18.73
CA ILE A 238 -14.50 3.39 17.88
C ILE A 238 -14.80 4.78 18.45
N LYS A 239 -14.96 5.78 17.57
CA LYS A 239 -15.47 7.09 17.98
C LYS A 239 -16.93 6.91 18.47
N GLU A 240 -17.11 6.69 19.76
CA GLU A 240 -18.39 6.90 20.42
C GLU A 240 -18.80 8.38 20.27
N ARG A 241 -20.12 8.60 20.34
CA ARG A 241 -20.88 9.82 20.02
C ARG A 241 -20.20 11.15 20.38
N PRO A 242 -20.47 12.25 19.65
CA PRO A 242 -19.98 13.57 20.04
C PRO A 242 -20.42 13.88 21.46
N ASP A 243 -19.45 14.05 22.36
CA ASP A 243 -19.66 14.65 23.66
C ASP A 243 -20.32 16.01 23.47
N ASN A 244 -21.47 16.17 24.14
CA ASN A 244 -22.21 17.42 24.19
C ASN A 244 -21.28 18.51 24.76
N PRO A 245 -21.02 19.63 24.06
CA PRO A 245 -20.05 20.66 24.48
C PRO A 245 -20.41 21.41 25.77
N ASN A 246 -21.49 21.04 26.45
CA ASN A 246 -22.03 21.74 27.62
C ASN A 246 -21.74 21.07 28.97
N ARG A 247 -20.73 20.19 29.06
CA ARG A 247 -20.19 19.77 30.37
C ARG A 247 -19.01 20.66 30.74
N GLY A 248 -19.27 21.62 31.62
CA GLY A 248 -18.26 22.50 32.22
C GLY A 248 -17.16 21.71 32.95
N PRO A 249 -15.96 22.31 33.11
CA PRO A 249 -14.80 21.62 33.65
C PRO A 249 -15.05 21.16 35.08
N LYS A 250 -14.90 19.85 35.33
CA LYS A 250 -14.84 19.30 36.68
C LYS A 250 -13.50 19.69 37.30
N ASN A 251 -13.55 20.59 38.27
CA ASN A 251 -12.43 20.92 39.14
C ASN A 251 -11.92 19.64 39.81
N ARG A 252 -10.62 19.44 39.74
CA ARG A 252 -9.87 18.33 40.33
C ARG A 252 -9.07 18.91 41.49
N ASP A 253 -9.73 19.13 42.61
CA ASP A 253 -9.10 19.39 43.90
C ASP A 253 -9.90 18.66 44.97
N GLU A 254 -9.49 17.43 45.27
CA GLU A 254 -9.98 16.69 46.42
C GLU A 254 -8.80 15.94 47.07
N MET A 255 -8.07 16.67 47.92
CA MET A 255 -7.26 16.08 48.98
C MET A 255 -7.34 16.95 50.24
N ASN A 256 -8.43 16.79 51.00
CA ASN A 256 -8.40 16.63 52.46
C ASN A 256 -9.82 16.52 53.04
N ARG A 257 -10.02 15.47 53.84
CA ARG A 257 -11.18 15.22 54.71
C ARG A 257 -11.04 16.05 56.01
N PRO A 258 -12.12 16.38 56.76
CA PRO A 258 -12.83 15.37 57.57
C PRO A 258 -14.37 15.53 57.72
N ARG A 259 -14.94 14.46 58.31
CA ARG A 259 -16.36 14.08 58.53
C ARG A 259 -17.20 15.09 59.35
N THR A 260 -18.53 15.09 59.17
CA THR A 260 -19.53 14.74 60.23
C THR A 260 -21.00 14.74 59.74
N ASN A 261 -21.72 13.71 60.20
CA ASN A 261 -23.14 13.58 60.59
C ASN A 261 -24.31 13.90 59.63
N ALA A 262 -25.11 12.86 59.37
CA ALA A 262 -26.53 12.90 58.97
C ALA A 262 -27.45 13.30 60.16
N PRO A 263 -28.76 13.57 59.98
CA PRO A 263 -29.72 12.52 59.66
C PRO A 263 -30.88 12.88 58.69
N ASP A 264 -31.55 11.79 58.32
CA ASP A 264 -32.75 11.49 57.55
C ASP A 264 -34.05 12.23 57.95
N ILE A 265 -35.07 12.25 57.06
CA ILE A 265 -36.50 11.91 57.31
C ILE A 265 -37.37 12.15 56.05
N SER A 266 -37.79 11.01 55.48
CA SER A 266 -39.06 10.57 54.90
C SER A 266 -40.21 11.51 54.44
N SER A 267 -40.87 11.02 53.36
CA SER A 267 -42.32 10.76 53.17
C SER A 267 -43.31 11.76 52.53
N ARG A 268 -43.61 11.51 51.24
CA ARG A 268 -44.94 11.09 50.66
C ARG A 268 -46.11 12.14 50.54
N PRO A 269 -47.26 11.85 49.86
CA PRO A 269 -47.63 12.38 48.53
C PRO A 269 -49.09 12.95 48.38
N MET A 270 -49.53 13.16 47.11
CA MET A 270 -50.88 13.02 46.49
C MET A 270 -51.72 14.25 46.02
N ASN A 271 -52.02 14.21 44.71
CA ASN A 271 -53.26 14.45 43.93
C ASN A 271 -54.23 15.61 44.21
N ARG A 272 -54.65 16.33 43.13
CA ARG A 272 -56.05 16.26 42.60
C ARG A 272 -56.25 16.91 41.20
N GLU A 273 -57.33 16.48 40.55
CA GLU A 273 -57.74 16.48 39.13
C GLU A 273 -58.51 17.73 38.58
N ASP A 274 -58.69 17.70 37.24
CA ASP A 274 -59.87 18.07 36.41
C ASP A 274 -60.02 19.44 35.65
N ARG A 275 -59.74 19.38 34.32
CA ARG A 275 -60.47 19.79 33.05
C ARG A 275 -61.47 20.99 33.00
N PRO A 276 -61.92 21.49 31.79
CA PRO A 276 -61.31 21.65 30.45
C PRO A 276 -61.70 22.97 29.67
N GLY A 277 -60.99 23.31 28.57
CA GLY A 277 -61.61 23.87 27.35
C GLY A 277 -61.17 25.26 26.79
N ARG A 278 -61.06 25.31 25.44
CA ARG A 278 -61.05 26.44 24.46
C ARG A 278 -59.71 26.98 23.91
N GLN A 279 -59.50 26.75 22.61
CA GLN A 279 -58.84 27.65 21.63
C GLN A 279 -59.79 28.83 21.27
N PRO A 280 -59.42 29.93 20.56
CA PRO A 280 -58.27 30.12 19.64
C PRO A 280 -57.55 31.52 19.66
N GLU A 281 -56.45 31.58 18.89
CA GLU A 281 -55.89 32.69 18.09
C GLU A 281 -55.64 34.14 18.58
N ASN A 282 -54.50 34.64 18.05
CA ASN A 282 -54.15 36.01 17.65
C ASN A 282 -53.48 37.00 18.65
N ASN A 283 -52.14 36.97 18.61
CA ASN A 283 -51.25 38.07 18.23
C ASN A 283 -51.46 39.47 18.89
N ARG A 284 -50.61 39.84 19.86
CA ARG A 284 -49.82 41.08 19.83
C ARG A 284 -48.74 41.14 20.93
N ARG A 285 -47.66 41.81 20.54
CA ARG A 285 -46.33 41.92 21.16
C ARG A 285 -46.28 42.97 22.28
N THR A 286 -45.35 42.78 23.22
CA THR A 286 -44.32 43.74 23.74
C THR A 286 -43.43 42.95 24.74
N PHE A 287 -42.16 42.65 24.41
CA PHE A 287 -40.93 43.37 24.82
C PHE A 287 -40.81 43.48 26.37
N GLU A 288 -39.77 43.04 27.07
CA GLU A 288 -38.33 43.02 26.78
C GLU A 288 -37.61 42.29 27.94
N ASP A 289 -36.62 41.43 27.67
CA ASP A 289 -35.43 41.13 28.52
C ASP A 289 -34.75 39.80 28.09
N ARG A 290 -33.98 39.86 27.01
CA ARG A 290 -32.87 38.91 26.78
C ARG A 290 -31.80 39.52 25.87
N PRO A 291 -30.50 39.40 26.21
CA PRO A 291 -29.40 40.00 25.43
C PRO A 291 -29.27 39.35 24.04
N PRO A 292 -29.04 40.13 22.96
CA PRO A 292 -28.94 39.60 21.61
C PRO A 292 -27.57 38.97 21.35
N SER A 293 -27.60 37.70 20.97
CA SER A 293 -26.53 37.05 20.21
C SER A 293 -26.32 37.78 18.89
N LEU A 294 -25.04 38.03 18.59
CA LEU A 294 -24.56 38.67 17.36
C LEU A 294 -25.11 37.94 16.12
N ARG A 295 -26.10 38.56 15.47
CA ARG A 295 -26.45 38.30 14.08
C ARG A 295 -25.29 38.74 13.18
N PRO A 296 -25.00 38.01 12.07
CA PRO A 296 -24.10 38.52 11.05
C PRO A 296 -24.69 39.82 10.50
N SER A 297 -23.93 40.90 10.62
CA SER A 297 -24.20 42.16 9.97
C SER A 297 -24.22 41.97 8.45
N ASN A 298 -25.35 42.26 7.83
CA ASN A 298 -25.44 42.56 6.40
C ASN A 298 -24.67 43.87 6.13
N ALA A 299 -23.34 43.80 6.14
CA ALA A 299 -22.52 44.77 5.45
C ALA A 299 -22.63 44.49 3.94
N PRO A 300 -22.72 45.50 3.07
CA PRO A 300 -22.69 45.26 1.63
C PRO A 300 -21.36 44.61 1.29
N VAL A 301 -21.40 43.32 0.94
CA VAL A 301 -20.27 42.56 0.44
C VAL A 301 -19.79 43.28 -0.83
N ASN A 302 -18.59 43.86 -0.78
CA ASN A 302 -18.02 44.54 -1.93
C ASN A 302 -17.63 43.46 -2.96
N PRO A 303 -18.35 43.30 -4.09
CA PRO A 303 -18.15 42.18 -5.00
C PRO A 303 -16.73 42.14 -5.60
N LYS A 304 -16.06 43.31 -5.63
CA LYS A 304 -14.68 43.44 -6.11
C LYS A 304 -13.64 42.86 -5.14
N LEU A 305 -13.92 42.83 -3.84
CA LEU A 305 -13.01 42.26 -2.83
C LEU A 305 -13.05 40.73 -2.87
N ASP A 306 -14.24 40.15 -2.97
CA ASP A 306 -14.43 38.70 -3.12
C ASP A 306 -13.82 38.19 -4.43
N GLN A 307 -14.02 38.91 -5.52
CA GLN A 307 -13.43 38.56 -6.82
C GLN A 307 -11.88 38.64 -6.77
N LYS A 308 -11.32 39.55 -5.98
CA LYS A 308 -9.86 39.63 -5.77
C LYS A 308 -9.35 38.47 -4.93
N GLN A 309 -10.04 38.11 -3.84
CA GLN A 309 -9.68 36.96 -3.01
C GLN A 309 -9.79 35.63 -3.80
N GLN A 310 -10.83 35.47 -4.62
CA GLN A 310 -10.95 34.30 -5.50
C GLN A 310 -9.80 34.23 -6.49
N ARG A 311 -9.44 35.35 -7.15
CA ARG A 311 -8.29 35.37 -8.07
C ARG A 311 -6.95 35.06 -7.38
N GLU A 312 -6.76 35.52 -6.16
CA GLU A 312 -5.56 35.20 -5.38
C GLU A 312 -5.51 33.71 -5.00
N GLN A 313 -6.65 33.12 -4.63
CA GLN A 313 -6.75 31.67 -4.38
C GLN A 313 -6.52 30.84 -5.65
N ASP A 314 -7.07 31.27 -6.79
CA ASP A 314 -6.88 30.60 -8.08
C ASP A 314 -5.41 30.64 -8.51
N LYS A 315 -4.75 31.78 -8.28
CA LYS A 315 -3.33 31.96 -8.60
C LYS A 315 -2.43 31.09 -7.73
N LEU A 316 -2.76 30.96 -6.43
CA LEU A 316 -2.07 30.06 -5.53
C LEU A 316 -2.23 28.59 -5.97
N ARG A 317 -3.44 28.18 -6.41
CA ARG A 317 -3.68 26.84 -6.94
C ARG A 317 -2.86 26.55 -8.20
N GLN A 318 -2.85 27.48 -9.16
CA GLN A 318 -2.06 27.32 -10.39
C GLN A 318 -0.56 27.22 -10.09
N GLN A 319 -0.07 28.00 -9.12
CA GLN A 319 1.32 27.94 -8.71
C GLN A 319 1.67 26.59 -8.09
N GLN A 320 0.79 26.04 -7.24
CA GLN A 320 0.96 24.73 -6.61
C GLN A 320 0.88 23.57 -7.62
N GLU A 321 -0.05 23.63 -8.58
CA GLU A 321 -0.14 22.64 -9.66
C GLU A 321 1.12 22.65 -10.54
N ALA A 322 1.67 23.83 -10.82
CA ALA A 322 2.91 23.97 -11.56
C ALA A 322 4.11 23.38 -10.79
N GLU A 323 4.19 23.61 -9.48
CA GLU A 323 5.21 23.00 -8.61
C GLU A 323 5.06 21.47 -8.54
N HIS A 324 3.84 20.96 -8.43
CA HIS A 324 3.58 19.53 -8.41
C HIS A 324 3.94 18.86 -9.74
N GLN A 325 3.54 19.45 -10.87
CA GLN A 325 3.97 18.95 -12.18
C GLN A 325 5.49 18.97 -12.33
N LYS A 326 6.17 19.98 -11.77
CA LYS A 326 7.63 20.06 -11.81
C LYS A 326 8.27 18.97 -10.97
N MET A 327 7.76 18.72 -9.76
CA MET A 327 8.23 17.66 -8.87
C MET A 327 7.99 16.27 -9.47
N GLN A 328 6.81 16.05 -10.06
CA GLN A 328 6.48 14.80 -10.75
C GLN A 328 7.39 14.58 -11.96
N ARG A 329 7.63 15.61 -12.79
CA ARG A 329 8.60 15.53 -13.88
C ARG A 329 10.02 15.22 -13.40
N GLN A 330 10.44 15.79 -12.26
CA GLN A 330 11.74 15.48 -11.65
C GLN A 330 11.80 14.03 -11.18
N HIS A 331 10.75 13.53 -10.52
CA HIS A 331 10.70 12.14 -10.07
C HIS A 331 10.71 11.16 -11.24
N ASP A 332 9.95 11.43 -12.30
CA ASP A 332 9.96 10.63 -13.53
C ASP A 332 11.34 10.66 -14.21
N GLN A 333 12.03 11.80 -14.15
CA GLN A 333 13.37 11.95 -14.73
C GLN A 333 14.43 11.20 -13.91
N GLU A 334 14.34 11.26 -12.58
CA GLU A 334 15.20 10.52 -11.66
C GLU A 334 14.97 9.00 -11.78
N GLN A 335 13.72 8.56 -11.92
CA GLN A 335 13.38 7.16 -12.21
C GLN A 335 13.95 6.69 -13.55
N ARG A 336 13.84 7.51 -14.61
CA ARG A 336 14.45 7.19 -15.92
C ARG A 336 15.97 7.07 -15.81
N GLN A 337 16.63 7.94 -15.03
CA GLN A 337 18.06 7.85 -14.79
C GLN A 337 18.44 6.59 -14.01
N LEU A 338 17.67 6.21 -12.99
CA LEU A 338 17.89 4.98 -12.22
C LEU A 338 17.70 3.73 -13.10
N GLN A 339 16.68 3.69 -13.96
CA GLN A 339 16.50 2.60 -14.92
C GLN A 339 17.68 2.49 -15.90
N GLN A 340 18.17 3.61 -16.43
CA GLN A 340 19.36 3.60 -17.29
C GLN A 340 20.62 3.14 -16.54
N ARG A 341 20.77 3.53 -15.26
CA ARG A 341 21.90 3.12 -14.42
C ARG A 341 21.87 1.61 -14.14
N ASN A 342 20.71 1.06 -13.80
CA ASN A 342 20.53 -0.38 -13.59
C ASN A 342 20.77 -1.18 -14.88
N ALA A 343 20.28 -0.69 -16.02
CA ALA A 343 20.54 -1.31 -17.32
C ALA A 343 22.04 -1.30 -17.70
N ASN A 344 22.75 -0.21 -17.39
CA ASN A 344 24.20 -0.13 -17.59
C ASN A 344 24.98 -1.06 -16.65
N GLN A 345 24.52 -1.21 -15.40
CA GLN A 345 25.12 -2.12 -14.43
C GLN A 345 24.95 -3.59 -14.85
N GLN A 346 23.76 -3.98 -15.30
CA GLN A 346 23.52 -5.31 -15.87
C GLN A 346 24.38 -5.58 -17.12
N ARG A 347 24.57 -4.56 -17.96
CA ARG A 347 25.45 -4.66 -19.15
C ARG A 347 26.92 -4.82 -18.74
N GLN A 348 27.38 -4.13 -17.69
CA GLN A 348 28.73 -4.31 -17.15
C GLN A 348 28.94 -5.72 -16.58
N GLU A 349 27.98 -6.24 -15.81
CA GLU A 349 28.05 -7.61 -15.29
C GLU A 349 28.07 -8.66 -16.40
N GLN A 350 27.30 -8.46 -17.48
CA GLN A 350 27.35 -9.35 -18.65
C GLN A 350 28.72 -9.30 -19.35
N LEU A 351 29.32 -8.11 -19.48
CA LEU A 351 30.66 -7.96 -20.05
C LEU A 351 31.71 -8.63 -19.16
N GLN A 352 31.58 -8.51 -17.84
CA GLN A 352 32.49 -9.14 -16.88
C GLN A 352 32.38 -10.67 -16.91
N ARG A 353 31.16 -11.22 -16.89
CA ARG A 353 30.94 -12.67 -17.07
C ARG A 353 31.48 -13.18 -18.40
N ARG A 354 31.32 -12.40 -19.49
CA ARG A 354 31.89 -12.75 -20.79
C ARG A 354 33.42 -12.78 -20.74
N HIS A 355 34.04 -11.82 -20.07
CA HIS A 355 35.49 -11.76 -19.91
C HIS A 355 36.00 -12.96 -19.10
N GLU A 356 35.34 -13.28 -17.98
CA GLU A 356 35.65 -14.46 -17.16
C GLU A 356 35.53 -15.77 -17.96
N GLN A 357 34.47 -15.93 -18.75
CA GLN A 357 34.32 -17.10 -19.62
C GLN A 357 35.42 -17.20 -20.68
N GLN A 358 35.86 -16.07 -21.25
CA GLN A 358 36.98 -16.05 -22.20
C GLN A 358 38.30 -16.45 -21.53
N THR A 359 38.58 -15.95 -20.33
CA THR A 359 39.78 -16.31 -19.56
C THR A 359 39.79 -17.80 -19.23
N GLN A 360 38.68 -18.35 -18.74
CA GLN A 360 38.58 -19.79 -18.46
C GLN A 360 38.75 -20.66 -19.72
N GLN A 361 38.25 -20.21 -20.87
CA GLN A 361 38.47 -20.92 -22.13
C GLN A 361 39.95 -20.88 -22.56
N MET A 362 40.64 -19.77 -22.32
CA MET A 362 42.06 -19.63 -22.61
C MET A 362 42.90 -20.55 -21.71
N GLU A 363 42.62 -20.58 -20.41
CA GLU A 363 43.28 -21.46 -19.45
C GLU A 363 43.10 -22.93 -19.85
N ARG A 364 41.87 -23.36 -20.13
CA ARG A 364 41.61 -24.74 -20.60
C ARG A 364 42.37 -25.09 -21.87
N LYS A 365 42.54 -24.15 -22.81
CA LYS A 365 43.35 -24.37 -24.01
C LYS A 365 44.83 -24.54 -23.66
N HIS A 366 45.33 -23.73 -22.74
CA HIS A 366 46.72 -23.80 -22.28
C HIS A 366 47.01 -25.12 -21.56
N ASP A 367 46.08 -25.57 -20.72
CA ASP A 367 46.18 -26.86 -20.02
C ASP A 367 46.19 -28.04 -21.01
N GLN A 368 45.28 -28.02 -22.00
CA GLN A 368 45.26 -29.04 -23.05
C GLN A 368 46.55 -29.07 -23.88
N GLN A 369 47.15 -27.90 -24.14
CA GLN A 369 48.39 -27.80 -24.88
C GLN A 369 49.57 -28.36 -24.07
N SER A 370 49.61 -28.05 -22.77
CA SER A 370 50.61 -28.57 -21.84
C SER A 370 50.52 -30.10 -21.70
N GLN A 371 49.31 -30.65 -21.58
CA GLN A 371 49.08 -32.10 -21.54
C GLN A 371 49.57 -32.78 -22.82
N LYS A 372 49.27 -32.21 -24.00
CA LYS A 372 49.77 -32.75 -25.28
C LYS A 372 51.29 -32.73 -25.37
N LEU A 373 51.94 -31.69 -24.84
CA LEU A 373 53.40 -31.62 -24.78
C LEU A 373 53.99 -32.72 -23.88
N GLN A 374 53.39 -32.94 -22.70
CA GLN A 374 53.80 -34.02 -21.80
C GLN A 374 53.61 -35.40 -22.42
N GLU A 375 52.46 -35.67 -23.05
CA GLU A 375 52.23 -36.92 -23.77
C GLU A 375 53.23 -37.13 -24.91
N HIS A 376 53.58 -36.06 -25.63
CA HIS A 376 54.58 -36.15 -26.69
C HIS A 376 55.96 -36.48 -26.14
N GLN A 377 56.38 -35.83 -25.05
CA GLN A 377 57.66 -36.11 -24.38
C GLN A 377 57.72 -37.55 -23.86
N GLN A 378 56.65 -38.05 -23.22
CA GLN A 378 56.58 -39.43 -22.76
C GLN A 378 56.66 -40.44 -23.91
N ARG A 379 56.00 -40.15 -25.05
CA ARG A 379 56.10 -41.00 -26.26
C ARG A 379 57.52 -41.02 -26.82
N GLU A 380 58.22 -39.90 -26.83
CA GLU A 380 59.60 -39.83 -27.30
C GLU A 380 60.57 -40.55 -26.36
N GLN A 381 60.37 -40.46 -25.04
CA GLN A 381 61.13 -41.26 -24.06
C GLN A 381 60.92 -42.77 -24.26
N GLN A 382 59.67 -43.22 -24.44
CA GLN A 382 59.37 -44.63 -24.71
C GLN A 382 59.96 -45.14 -26.04
N LYS A 383 60.10 -44.28 -27.04
CA LYS A 383 60.79 -44.63 -28.30
C LYS A 383 62.31 -44.74 -28.13
N GLN A 384 62.91 -43.94 -27.24
CA GLN A 384 64.34 -44.03 -26.94
C GLN A 384 64.68 -45.30 -26.13
N GLU A 385 63.82 -45.71 -25.20
CA GLU A 385 63.99 -46.98 -24.46
C GLU A 385 63.85 -48.24 -25.35
N LYS A 386 63.12 -48.16 -26.47
CA LYS A 386 62.92 -49.29 -27.39
C LYS A 386 63.97 -49.41 -28.52
N LYS A 387 65.00 -48.56 -28.55
CA LYS A 387 66.10 -48.70 -29.53
C LYS A 387 67.06 -49.82 -29.08
N PRO A 388 67.31 -50.87 -29.90
CA PRO A 388 68.30 -51.88 -29.56
C PRO A 388 69.72 -51.27 -29.52
N PRO A 389 70.64 -51.80 -28.70
CA PRO A 389 72.02 -51.33 -28.68
C PRO A 389 72.64 -51.50 -30.08
N GLN A 390 73.21 -50.43 -30.63
CA GLN A 390 73.98 -50.51 -31.87
C GLN A 390 75.24 -51.36 -31.64
N ASP A 391 75.32 -52.48 -32.35
CA ASP A 391 76.49 -53.34 -32.44
C ASP A 391 77.75 -52.53 -32.81
N ARG A 392 78.70 -52.48 -31.88
CA ARG A 392 80.08 -52.10 -32.19
C ARG A 392 80.68 -53.20 -33.05
N LYS A 393 80.84 -52.96 -34.35
CA LYS A 393 81.70 -53.77 -35.20
C LYS A 393 83.17 -53.59 -34.81
N PRO A 394 83.97 -54.67 -34.73
CA PRO A 394 85.41 -54.58 -34.54
C PRO A 394 86.12 -54.38 -35.88
N SER A 395 87.12 -53.51 -35.90
CA SER A 395 88.19 -53.41 -36.91
C SER A 395 89.39 -52.89 -36.11
N GLY A 396 90.51 -53.58 -35.93
CA GLY A 396 91.23 -54.44 -36.86
C GLY A 396 92.53 -53.72 -37.24
N LEU A 397 93.63 -54.11 -36.59
CA LEU A 397 95.06 -53.92 -36.97
C LEU A 397 95.58 -52.48 -37.23
N HIS A 398 96.34 -51.93 -36.28
CA HIS A 398 97.82 -51.92 -36.32
C HIS A 398 98.44 -51.42 -35.02
#